data_AF-A1RXW2-F1
#
_entry.id   AF-A1RXW2-F1
#
_cell.length_a   1.000
_cell.length_b   1.000
_cell.length_c   1.000
_cell.angle_alpha   90.00
_cell.angle_beta   90.00
_cell.angle_gamma   90.00
#
_symmetry.space_group_name_H-M   'P 1'
#
loop_
_entity.id
_entity.type
_entity.pdbx_description
1 polymer ?
#
loop_
_entity_poly.entity_id
_entity_poly.type
_entity_poly.pdbx_seq_one_letter_code
_entity_poly.pdbx_strand_id
1 'polypeptide(L)'
;MALRVSKRGIDFRVLAAALLAVILLIASGVFYVLSERPPFSLGVQLIYPSGGGQTVSEMIIVLFLYAMAIVGLLIIYDSTKYSPQRSAFYFTLVSGVAVVAVSLLLLLFIYTNFK
;
A
#
# COMPACT_ATOMS: atom_id res chain seq x y z
N MET A 1 1.11 42.63 27.08
CA MET A 1 0.35 41.36 26.99
C MET A 1 0.70 40.69 25.67
N ALA A 2 1.69 39.79 25.68
CA ALA A 2 2.17 39.14 24.45
C ALA A 2 1.25 37.97 24.09
N LEU A 3 0.60 38.05 22.92
CA LEU A 3 -0.17 36.96 22.34
C LEU A 3 0.80 35.83 21.97
N ARG A 4 0.81 34.78 22.78
CA ARG A 4 1.54 33.54 22.53
C ARG A 4 0.81 32.80 21.40
N VAL A 5 1.20 33.09 20.16
CA VAL A 5 0.75 32.32 19.00
C VAL A 5 1.27 30.89 19.15
N SER A 6 0.38 29.98 19.57
CA SER A 6 0.64 28.56 19.61
C SER A 6 0.85 28.07 18.18
N LYS A 7 2.11 27.93 17.74
CA LYS A 7 2.45 27.20 16.53
C LYS A 7 2.22 25.71 16.80
N ARG A 8 0.97 25.24 16.67
CA ARG A 8 0.70 23.82 16.40
C ARG A 8 1.21 23.53 14.98
N GLY A 9 2.51 23.28 14.86
CA GLY A 9 3.06 22.71 13.63
C GLY A 9 2.46 21.32 13.41
N ILE A 10 2.10 21.00 12.17
CA ILE A 10 1.71 19.64 11.80
C ILE A 10 2.94 18.75 11.97
N ASP A 11 2.79 17.62 12.67
CA ASP A 11 3.87 16.64 12.80
C ASP A 11 4.24 16.10 11.40
N PHE A 12 5.53 16.20 11.04
CA PHE A 12 6.05 15.72 9.77
C PHE A 12 5.71 14.25 9.52
N ARG A 13 5.67 13.41 10.56
CA ARG A 13 5.31 11.99 10.45
C ARG A 13 3.85 11.81 10.03
N VAL A 14 2.96 12.62 10.60
CA VAL A 14 1.53 12.61 10.27
C VAL A 14 1.34 13.08 8.83
N LEU A 15 2.05 14.13 8.43
CA LEU A 15 2.00 14.62 7.05
C LEU A 15 2.52 13.56 6.05
N ALA A 16 3.65 12.91 6.35
CA ALA A 16 4.20 11.86 5.50
C ALA A 16 3.26 10.66 5.36
N ALA A 17 2.65 10.22 6.47
CA ALA A 17 1.67 9.14 6.46
C ALA A 17 0.41 9.51 5.66
N ALA A 18 -0.08 10.75 5.80
CA ALA A 18 -1.23 11.23 5.04
C ALA A 18 -0.93 11.29 3.53
N LEU A 19 0.23 11.82 3.15
CA LEU A 19 0.66 11.87 1.75
C LEU A 19 0.82 10.47 1.16
N LEU A 20 1.42 9.54 1.90
CA LEU A 20 1.55 8.15 1.50
C LEU A 20 0.17 7.50 1.27
N ALA A 21 -0.78 7.71 2.19
CA ALA A 21 -2.15 7.19 2.04
C ALA A 21 -2.83 7.74 0.78
N VAL A 22 -2.67 9.04 0.48
CA VAL A 22 -3.20 9.66 -0.74
C VAL A 22 -2.56 9.06 -1.98
N ILE A 23 -1.23 8.89 -2.01
CA ILE A 23 -0.52 8.27 -3.14
C ILE A 23 -1.01 6.85 -3.38
N LEU A 24 -1.19 6.06 -2.32
CA LEU A 24 -1.67 4.68 -2.42
C LEU A 24 -3.10 4.60 -2.98
N LEU A 25 -4.00 5.48 -2.53
CA LEU A 25 -5.37 5.57 -3.05
C LEU A 25 -5.42 5.95 -4.54
N ILE A 26 -4.59 6.92 -4.93
CA ILE A 26 -4.51 7.34 -6.33
C ILE A 26 -3.94 6.21 -7.18
N ALA A 27 -2.84 5.60 -6.74
CA ALA A 27 -2.19 4.51 -7.45
C ALA A 27 -3.09 3.27 -7.60
N SER A 28 -3.98 3.01 -6.63
CA SER A 28 -4.91 1.89 -6.71
C SER A 28 -6.10 2.12 -7.66
N GLY A 29 -6.28 3.34 -8.18
CA GLY A 29 -7.33 3.65 -9.16
C GLY A 29 -8.58 4.32 -8.58
N VAL A 30 -8.50 4.99 -7.42
CA VAL A 30 -9.68 5.62 -6.79
C VAL A 30 -10.44 6.58 -7.72
N PHE A 31 -9.73 7.31 -8.60
CA PHE A 31 -10.38 8.21 -9.55
C PHE A 31 -11.22 7.48 -10.59
N TYR A 32 -10.78 6.31 -11.07
CA TYR A 32 -11.57 5.48 -11.97
C TYR A 32 -12.88 5.05 -11.28
N VAL A 33 -12.78 4.58 -10.03
CA VAL A 33 -13.96 4.16 -9.26
C VAL A 33 -14.93 5.32 -8.99
N LEU A 34 -14.42 6.52 -8.71
CA LEU A 34 -15.25 7.70 -8.49
C LEU A 34 -15.92 8.22 -9.78
N SER A 35 -15.23 8.14 -10.92
CA SER A 35 -15.71 8.57 -12.24
C SER A 35 -16.72 7.58 -12.82
N GLU A 36 -16.28 6.34 -13.02
CA GLU A 36 -17.02 5.33 -13.80
C GLU A 36 -18.02 4.56 -12.95
N ARG A 37 -17.90 4.64 -11.61
CA ARG A 37 -18.76 3.92 -10.64
C ARG A 37 -18.95 2.44 -11.03
N PRO A 38 -17.85 1.69 -11.22
CA PRO A 38 -17.95 0.29 -11.61
C PRO A 38 -18.66 -0.54 -10.54
N PRO A 39 -19.22 -1.71 -10.89
CA PRO A 39 -19.78 -2.61 -9.90
C PRO A 39 -18.70 -3.08 -8.92
N PHE A 40 -19.12 -3.53 -7.74
CA PHE A 40 -18.18 -4.05 -6.76
C PHE A 40 -17.41 -5.27 -7.29
N SER A 41 -18.09 -6.18 -7.98
CA SER A 41 -17.54 -7.35 -8.66
C SER A 41 -18.36 -7.69 -9.91
N LEU A 42 -17.82 -8.54 -10.79
CA LEU A 42 -18.55 -9.14 -11.92
C LEU A 42 -19.02 -10.55 -11.55
N GLY A 43 -20.09 -10.63 -10.75
CA GLY A 43 -20.53 -11.90 -10.16
C GLY A 43 -19.48 -12.44 -9.19
N VAL A 44 -18.88 -13.59 -9.52
CA VAL A 44 -17.80 -14.21 -8.73
C VAL A 44 -16.41 -13.65 -9.05
N GLN A 45 -16.27 -12.87 -10.12
CA GLN A 45 -14.99 -12.29 -10.52
C GLN A 45 -14.76 -10.97 -9.80
N LEU A 46 -13.78 -10.95 -8.90
CA LEU A 46 -13.38 -9.75 -8.16
C LEU A 46 -12.45 -8.83 -8.96
N ILE A 47 -11.83 -9.34 -10.02
CA ILE A 47 -10.87 -8.60 -10.84
C ILE A 47 -11.47 -8.46 -12.23
N TYR A 48 -11.43 -7.25 -12.80
CA TYR A 48 -12.03 -6.98 -14.09
C TYR A 48 -11.21 -7.66 -15.21
N PRO A 49 -11.79 -8.42 -16.15
CA PRO A 49 -11.05 -9.24 -17.11
C PRO A 49 -10.46 -8.44 -18.30
N SER A 50 -10.12 -7.16 -18.12
CA SER A 50 -9.53 -6.33 -19.17
C SER A 50 -8.70 -5.20 -18.55
N GLY A 51 -7.61 -4.79 -19.21
CA GLY A 51 -6.81 -3.64 -18.76
C GLY A 51 -7.47 -2.26 -18.90
N GLY A 52 -8.62 -2.17 -19.58
CA GLY A 52 -9.36 -0.92 -19.78
C GLY A 52 -10.38 -0.60 -18.69
N GLY A 53 -10.56 -1.50 -17.72
CA GLY A 53 -11.56 -1.33 -16.65
C GLY A 53 -11.07 -1.89 -15.32
N GLN A 54 -11.82 -1.62 -14.27
CA GLN A 54 -11.51 -2.03 -12.90
C GLN A 54 -12.83 -2.20 -12.13
N THR A 55 -12.88 -3.15 -11.18
CA THR A 55 -13.98 -3.25 -10.20
C THR A 55 -13.61 -2.54 -8.89
N VAL A 56 -14.59 -2.25 -8.02
CA VAL A 56 -14.28 -1.70 -6.69
C VAL A 56 -13.47 -2.70 -5.86
N SER A 57 -13.77 -4.00 -5.94
CA SER A 57 -12.99 -5.01 -5.21
C SER A 57 -11.54 -5.08 -5.68
N GLU A 58 -11.30 -4.94 -6.98
CA GLU A 58 -9.93 -4.89 -7.53
C GLU A 58 -9.16 -3.68 -6.99
N MET A 59 -9.77 -2.49 -6.97
CA MET A 59 -9.15 -1.29 -6.40
C MET A 59 -8.74 -1.50 -4.94
N ILE A 60 -9.62 -2.11 -4.13
CA ILE A 60 -9.35 -2.41 -2.71
C ILE A 60 -8.23 -3.45 -2.57
N ILE A 61 -8.23 -4.50 -3.39
CA ILE A 61 -7.19 -5.53 -3.38
C ILE A 61 -5.83 -4.91 -3.75
N VAL A 62 -5.76 -4.12 -4.82
CA VAL A 62 -4.53 -3.44 -5.25
C VAL A 62 -4.03 -2.46 -4.19
N LEU A 63 -4.93 -1.67 -3.59
CA LEU A 63 -4.60 -0.77 -2.48
C LEU A 63 -3.96 -1.53 -1.30
N PHE A 64 -4.58 -2.66 -0.91
CA PHE A 64 -4.08 -3.50 0.16
C PHE A 64 -2.69 -4.08 -0.17
N LEU A 65 -2.50 -4.58 -1.39
CA LEU A 65 -1.21 -5.15 -1.82
C LEU A 65 -0.10 -4.10 -1.88
N TYR A 66 -0.40 -2.88 -2.33
CA TYR A 66 0.57 -1.77 -2.27
C TYR A 66 0.91 -1.39 -0.83
N ALA A 67 -0.08 -1.31 0.06
CA ALA A 67 0.16 -1.04 1.48
C ALA A 67 1.03 -2.13 2.12
N MET A 68 0.77 -3.40 1.82
CA MET A 68 1.57 -4.53 2.28
C MET A 68 3.02 -4.46 1.78
N ALA A 69 3.23 -4.13 0.51
CA ALA A 69 4.57 -3.95 -0.04
C ALA A 69 5.34 -2.83 0.70
N ILE A 70 4.69 -1.69 0.97
CA ILE A 70 5.30 -0.60 1.75
C ILE A 70 5.62 -1.06 3.17
N VAL A 71 4.70 -1.75 3.85
CA VAL A 71 4.94 -2.28 5.21
C VAL A 71 6.11 -3.26 5.21
N GLY A 72 6.21 -4.14 4.21
CA GLY A 72 7.34 -5.05 4.04
C GLY A 72 8.67 -4.29 3.89
N LEU A 73 8.70 -3.22 3.10
CA LEU A 73 9.88 -2.35 2.97
C LEU A 73 10.24 -1.65 4.27
N LEU A 74 9.24 -1.19 5.05
CA LEU A 74 9.48 -0.59 6.37
C LEU A 74 10.06 -1.62 7.36
N ILE A 75 9.59 -2.86 7.33
CA ILE A 75 10.14 -3.96 8.14
C ILE A 75 11.61 -4.22 7.75
N ILE A 76 11.92 -4.24 6.45
CA ILE A 76 13.30 -4.38 5.96
C ILE A 76 14.17 -3.23 6.47
N TYR A 77 13.70 -1.98 6.35
CA TYR A 77 14.41 -0.80 6.83
C TYR A 77 14.70 -0.89 8.35
N ASP A 78 13.68 -1.27 9.13
CA ASP A 78 13.76 -1.39 10.58
C ASP A 78 14.57 -2.60 11.07
N SER A 79 14.81 -3.60 10.21
CA SER A 79 15.59 -4.80 10.56
C SER A 79 16.99 -4.44 11.09
N THR A 80 17.59 -3.37 10.59
CA THR A 80 18.91 -2.87 10.99
C THR A 80 19.00 -2.52 12.48
N LYS A 81 17.87 -2.16 13.11
CA LYS A 81 17.78 -1.90 14.56
C LYS A 81 18.14 -3.14 15.39
N TYR A 82 17.95 -4.34 14.83
CA TYR A 82 18.23 -5.62 15.48
C TYR A 82 19.62 -6.17 15.17
N SER A 83 20.49 -5.41 14.48
CA SER A 83 21.86 -5.82 14.14
C SER A 83 22.68 -6.45 15.29
N PRO A 84 22.58 -5.97 16.56
CA PRO A 84 23.28 -6.60 17.69
C PRO A 84 22.86 -8.05 17.96
N GLN A 85 21.62 -8.43 17.62
CA GLN A 85 21.07 -9.77 17.83
C GLN A 85 20.86 -10.43 16.46
N ARG A 86 21.85 -11.19 16.01
CA ARG A 86 21.88 -11.78 14.65
C ARG A 86 20.61 -12.54 14.28
N SER A 87 20.06 -13.33 15.19
CA SER A 87 18.81 -14.07 14.95
C SER A 87 17.65 -13.12 14.67
N ALA A 88 17.40 -12.15 15.55
CA ALA A 88 16.33 -11.17 15.41
C ALA A 88 16.49 -10.34 14.12
N PHE A 89 17.71 -9.92 13.79
CA PHE A 89 18.01 -9.25 12.52
C PHE A 89 17.54 -10.06 11.31
N TYR A 90 17.96 -11.33 11.21
CA TYR A 90 17.61 -12.17 10.06
C TYR A 90 16.12 -12.49 10.02
N PHE A 91 15.47 -12.76 11.16
CA PHE A 91 14.03 -13.01 11.20
C PHE A 91 13.23 -11.81 10.72
N THR A 92 13.56 -10.59 11.17
CA THR A 92 12.88 -9.37 10.73
C THR A 92 13.17 -9.06 9.26
N LEU A 93 14.41 -9.24 8.81
CA LEU A 93 14.76 -9.02 7.41
C LEU A 93 13.99 -9.97 6.48
N VAL A 94 14.00 -11.28 6.79
CA VAL A 94 13.35 -12.31 5.99
C VAL A 94 11.83 -12.12 5.99
N SER A 95 11.22 -11.75 7.12
CA SER A 95 9.77 -11.50 7.15
C SER A 95 9.38 -10.29 6.29
N GLY A 96 10.16 -9.20 6.33
CA GLY A 96 9.95 -8.06 5.45
C GLY A 96 10.09 -8.41 3.97
N VAL A 97 11.14 -9.15 3.60
CA VAL A 97 11.34 -9.64 2.23
C VAL A 97 10.19 -10.54 1.78
N ALA A 98 9.74 -11.46 2.63
CA ALA A 98 8.62 -12.34 2.32
C ALA A 98 7.32 -11.56 2.07
N VAL A 99 7.02 -10.56 2.90
CA VAL A 99 5.84 -9.69 2.73
C VAL A 99 5.89 -8.93 1.40
N VAL A 100 7.04 -8.34 1.05
CA VAL A 100 7.22 -7.67 -0.24
C VAL A 100 7.05 -8.65 -1.39
N ALA A 101 7.71 -9.82 -1.33
CA ALA A 101 7.68 -10.82 -2.39
C ALA A 101 6.25 -11.32 -2.65
N VAL A 102 5.49 -11.68 -1.60
CA VAL A 102 4.10 -12.12 -1.73
C VAL A 102 3.24 -11.02 -2.35
N SER A 103 3.41 -9.78 -1.90
CA SER A 103 2.64 -8.64 -2.43
C SER A 103 2.90 -8.43 -3.92
N LEU A 104 4.17 -8.46 -4.34
CA LEU A 104 4.57 -8.29 -5.73
C LEU A 104 4.14 -9.47 -6.61
N LEU A 105 4.21 -10.71 -6.11
CA LEU A 105 3.75 -11.89 -6.86
C LEU A 105 2.25 -11.85 -7.11
N LEU A 106 1.46 -11.44 -6.11
CA LEU A 106 0.01 -11.28 -6.28
C LEU A 106 -0.33 -10.14 -7.23
N LEU A 107 0.36 -9.00 -7.14
CA LEU A 107 0.20 -7.90 -8.10
C LEU A 107 0.56 -8.36 -9.53
N LEU A 108 1.69 -9.06 -9.69
CA LEU A 108 2.10 -9.59 -10.99
C LEU A 108 1.06 -10.57 -11.54
N PHE A 109 0.49 -11.43 -10.69
CA PHE A 109 -0.58 -12.32 -11.09
C PHE A 109 -1.80 -11.52 -11.59
N ILE A 110 -2.23 -10.48 -10.88
CA ILE A 110 -3.34 -9.61 -11.32
C ILE A 110 -3.03 -9.04 -12.72
N TYR A 111 -1.87 -8.40 -12.90
CA TYR A 111 -1.53 -7.72 -14.15
C TYR A 111 -1.28 -8.64 -15.34
N THR A 112 -0.70 -9.82 -15.13
CA THR A 112 -0.39 -10.76 -16.23
C THR A 112 -1.59 -11.55 -16.71
N ASN A 113 -2.67 -11.61 -15.91
CA ASN A 113 -3.93 -12.22 -16.32
C ASN A 113 -4.82 -11.29 -17.16
N PHE A 114 -4.41 -10.03 -17.38
CA PHE A 114 -5.04 -9.15 -18.36
C PHE A 114 -4.40 -9.37 -19.73
N LYS A 115 -5.02 -10.22 -20.55
CA LYS A 115 -4.73 -10.35 -21.99
C LYS A 115 -5.85 -9.75 -22.81
#